data_AF-A0A9W5Z4Q3-F1
#
_entry.id   AF-A0A9W5Z4Q3-F1
#
_cell.length_a   1.000
_cell.length_b   1.000
_cell.length_c   1.000
_cell.angle_alpha   90.00
_cell.angle_beta   90.00
_cell.angle_gamma   90.00
#
_symmetry.space_group_name_H-M   'P 1'
#
loop_
_entity.id
_entity.type
_entity.pdbx_description
1 polymer ?
#
loop_
_entity_poly.entity_id
_entity_poly.type
_entity_poly.pdbx_seq_one_letter_code
_entity_poly.pdbx_strand_id
1 'polypeptide(L)'
;MFNSGAVSLVGVMGPEHGFRGTAPAGGSEGTFIDLETGLTVYDAYNVNTSTLVGYIKESEADTVLFDIQDVGARFYTYTWAMYDTMVAAAIANASFVVVDRPNPITGLNAFGPVLNESYASYVGRRPIAQAHGMTTGELASMFVGENWIHEAAN
;
A
#
# COMPACT_ATOMS: atom_id res chain seq x y z
N MET A 1 -1.29 -9.25 -15.63
CA MET A 1 -1.75 -8.03 -16.33
C MET A 1 -0.87 -7.68 -17.53
N PHE A 2 0.45 -7.55 -17.36
CA PHE A 2 1.38 -7.17 -18.44
C PHE A 2 1.17 -7.91 -19.78
N ASN A 3 1.29 -9.24 -19.79
CA ASN A 3 1.14 -10.04 -21.03
C ASN A 3 -0.25 -9.98 -21.69
N SER A 4 -1.28 -9.56 -20.96
CA SER A 4 -2.64 -9.52 -21.52
C SER A 4 -2.84 -8.33 -22.46
N GLY A 5 -2.09 -7.24 -22.29
CA GLY A 5 -2.29 -5.98 -23.02
C GLY A 5 -3.65 -5.31 -22.80
N ALA A 6 -4.52 -5.86 -21.93
CA ALA A 6 -5.87 -5.34 -21.68
C ALA A 6 -5.86 -4.03 -20.87
N VAL A 7 -4.74 -3.72 -20.22
CA VAL A 7 -4.49 -2.50 -19.46
C VAL A 7 -3.09 -1.99 -19.78
N SER A 8 -2.91 -0.67 -19.77
CA SER A 8 -1.61 -0.04 -19.90
C SER A 8 -0.95 0.03 -18.52
N LEU A 9 0.00 -0.87 -18.25
CA LEU A 9 0.84 -0.74 -17.07
C LEU A 9 1.93 0.29 -17.35
N VAL A 10 2.00 1.33 -16.52
CA VAL A 10 2.92 2.47 -16.70
C VAL A 10 4.06 2.50 -15.67
N GLY A 11 3.92 1.72 -14.60
CA GLY A 11 4.94 1.59 -13.56
C GLY A 11 4.52 0.59 -12.49
N VAL A 12 5.45 0.31 -11.59
CA VAL A 12 5.26 -0.58 -10.44
C VAL A 12 5.81 0.10 -9.20
N MET A 13 5.09 0.06 -8.09
CA MET A 13 5.60 0.51 -6.79
C MET A 13 5.98 -0.71 -5.95
N GLY A 14 7.28 -0.92 -5.75
CA GLY A 14 7.81 -2.03 -4.95
C GLY A 14 7.76 -1.68 -3.45
N PRO A 15 7.10 -2.49 -2.61
CA PRO A 15 7.10 -2.30 -1.16
C PRO A 15 8.40 -2.82 -0.52
N GLU A 16 8.40 -3.00 0.80
CA GLU A 16 9.43 -3.73 1.52
C GLU A 16 9.68 -5.11 0.87
N HIS A 17 10.96 -5.52 0.77
CA HIS A 17 11.46 -6.72 0.06
C HIS A 17 11.57 -6.60 -1.47
N GLY A 18 11.17 -5.47 -2.04
CA GLY A 18 11.28 -5.19 -3.47
C GLY A 18 10.26 -5.94 -4.34
N PHE A 19 10.10 -5.50 -5.59
CA PHE A 19 9.07 -6.03 -6.49
C PHE A 19 9.25 -7.52 -6.82
N ARG A 20 10.50 -7.98 -6.99
CA ARG A 20 10.80 -9.39 -7.31
C ARG A 20 11.21 -10.22 -6.08
N GLY A 21 11.07 -9.68 -4.87
CA GLY A 21 11.41 -10.38 -3.63
C GLY A 21 12.91 -10.64 -3.44
N THR A 22 13.75 -9.86 -4.12
CA THR A 22 15.21 -10.01 -4.15
C THR A 22 15.91 -9.21 -3.04
N ALA A 23 15.19 -8.35 -2.31
CA ALA A 23 15.76 -7.57 -1.20
C ALA A 23 15.56 -8.25 0.18
N PRO A 24 16.54 -8.15 1.09
CA PRO A 24 16.40 -8.67 2.46
C PRO A 24 15.36 -7.91 3.28
N ALA A 25 14.98 -8.46 4.44
CA ALA A 25 14.09 -7.78 5.38
C ALA A 25 14.64 -6.41 5.81
N GLY A 26 13.77 -5.40 5.82
CA GLY A 26 14.16 -4.02 6.06
C GLY A 26 14.85 -3.30 4.89
N GLY A 27 14.85 -3.88 3.68
CA GLY A 27 15.49 -3.31 2.48
C GLY A 27 14.58 -3.25 1.24
N SER A 28 15.04 -2.49 0.26
CA SER A 28 14.45 -2.28 -1.08
C SER A 28 15.56 -2.18 -2.15
N GLU A 29 15.20 -2.11 -3.43
CA GLU A 29 16.15 -2.11 -4.55
C GLU A 29 16.31 -0.76 -5.26
N GLY A 30 15.90 0.35 -4.64
CA GLY A 30 15.87 1.65 -5.31
C GLY A 30 14.96 1.64 -6.55
N THR A 31 14.96 2.75 -7.30
CA THR A 31 14.18 2.84 -8.54
C THR A 31 14.98 2.27 -9.70
N PHE A 32 14.40 1.34 -10.48
CA PHE A 32 15.05 0.67 -11.60
C PHE A 32 14.08 0.32 -12.73
N ILE A 33 14.59 -0.15 -13.86
CA ILE A 33 13.78 -0.67 -14.96
C ILE A 33 13.73 -2.19 -14.89
N ASP A 34 12.55 -2.79 -14.77
CA ASP A 34 12.37 -4.24 -14.82
C ASP A 34 12.69 -4.76 -16.22
N LEU A 35 13.69 -5.64 -16.33
CA LEU A 35 14.21 -6.10 -17.63
C LEU A 35 13.21 -6.96 -18.42
N GLU A 36 12.26 -7.60 -17.74
CA GLU A 36 11.27 -8.48 -18.39
C GLU A 36 10.13 -7.67 -19.01
N THR A 37 9.71 -6.60 -18.33
CA THR A 37 8.54 -5.80 -18.71
C THR A 37 8.87 -4.43 -19.31
N GLY A 38 10.09 -3.92 -19.08
CA GLY A 38 10.49 -2.57 -19.44
C GLY A 38 9.86 -1.47 -18.57
N LEU A 39 9.12 -1.85 -17.52
CA LEU A 39 8.44 -0.92 -16.63
C LEU A 39 9.42 -0.30 -15.62
N THR A 40 9.20 0.97 -15.28
CA THR A 40 9.83 1.58 -14.12
C THR A 40 9.27 0.96 -12.85
N VAL A 41 10.16 0.42 -12.01
CA VAL A 41 9.88 -0.02 -10.66
C VAL A 41 10.34 1.08 -9.71
N TYR A 42 9.40 1.79 -9.12
CA TYR A 42 9.60 2.80 -8.11
C TYR A 42 9.79 2.17 -6.72
N ASP A 43 10.72 2.69 -5.96
CA ASP A 43 10.94 2.26 -4.57
C ASP A 43 9.97 2.94 -3.64
N ALA A 44 8.92 2.25 -3.23
CA ALA A 44 7.89 2.76 -2.33
C ALA A 44 8.16 2.42 -0.86
N TYR A 45 9.31 1.81 -0.53
CA TYR A 45 9.62 1.44 0.85
C TYR A 45 10.08 2.64 1.67
N ASN A 46 9.36 2.92 2.77
CA ASN A 46 9.70 3.98 3.73
C ASN A 46 9.90 5.38 3.11
N VAL A 47 9.27 5.64 1.97
CA VAL A 47 9.22 6.97 1.35
C VAL A 47 8.05 7.79 1.93
N ASN A 48 8.13 9.10 1.83
CA ASN A 48 7.05 9.97 2.29
C ASN A 48 5.93 10.08 1.23
N THR A 49 4.77 10.57 1.64
CA THR A 49 3.59 10.74 0.78
C THR A 49 3.88 11.60 -0.45
N SER A 50 4.70 12.65 -0.34
CA SER A 50 5.03 13.53 -1.48
C SER A 50 5.83 12.80 -2.56
N THR A 51 6.70 11.86 -2.18
CA THR A 51 7.44 11.01 -3.12
C THR A 51 6.47 10.07 -3.84
N LEU A 52 5.53 9.43 -3.13
CA LEU A 52 4.50 8.58 -3.74
C LEU A 52 3.63 9.37 -4.74
N VAL A 53 3.22 10.60 -4.38
CA VAL A 53 2.52 11.51 -5.31
C VAL A 53 3.38 11.80 -6.54
N GLY A 54 4.69 12.00 -6.36
CA GLY A 54 5.65 12.16 -7.44
C GLY A 54 5.67 10.97 -8.39
N TYR A 55 5.76 9.75 -7.87
CA TYR A 55 5.75 8.53 -8.68
C TYR A 55 4.46 8.34 -9.48
N ILE A 56 3.30 8.60 -8.86
CA ILE A 56 2.00 8.52 -9.55
C ILE A 56 1.94 9.53 -10.70
N LYS A 57 2.41 10.76 -10.49
CA LYS A 57 2.42 11.80 -11.52
C LYS A 57 3.44 11.55 -12.62
N GLU A 58 4.64 11.10 -12.27
CA GLU A 58 5.73 10.82 -13.22
C GLU A 58 5.37 9.65 -14.15
N SER A 59 4.72 8.62 -13.61
CA SER A 59 4.24 7.49 -14.40
C SER A 59 2.96 7.79 -15.19
N GLU A 60 2.37 8.98 -15.02
CA GLU A 60 1.07 9.37 -15.62
C GLU A 60 -0.07 8.39 -15.28
N ALA A 61 0.02 7.71 -14.14
CA ALA A 61 -0.97 6.73 -13.72
C ALA A 61 -2.28 7.41 -13.33
N ASP A 62 -3.39 7.01 -13.98
CA ASP A 62 -4.74 7.41 -13.58
C ASP A 62 -5.33 6.52 -12.47
N THR A 63 -4.76 5.34 -12.27
CA THR A 63 -5.23 4.30 -11.37
C THR A 63 -4.05 3.59 -10.71
N VAL A 64 -4.09 3.48 -9.38
CA VAL A 64 -3.17 2.66 -8.59
C VAL A 64 -3.87 1.36 -8.18
N LEU A 65 -3.20 0.24 -8.41
CA LEU A 65 -3.66 -1.09 -8.02
C LEU A 65 -2.84 -1.62 -6.85
N PHE A 66 -3.51 -2.03 -5.78
CA PHE A 66 -2.90 -2.76 -4.67
C PHE A 66 -3.28 -4.24 -4.74
N ASP A 67 -2.29 -5.10 -4.99
CA ASP A 67 -2.46 -6.56 -5.08
C ASP A 67 -1.35 -7.26 -4.29
N ILE A 68 -1.42 -7.18 -2.96
CA ILE A 68 -0.41 -7.76 -2.05
C ILE A 68 -1.12 -8.56 -0.96
N GLN A 69 -0.59 -9.75 -0.67
CA GLN A 69 -1.06 -10.57 0.46
C GLN A 69 -0.51 -10.02 1.77
N ASP A 70 -1.39 -9.45 2.60
CA ASP A 70 -1.08 -9.07 3.98
C ASP A 70 -1.21 -10.28 4.94
N VAL A 71 -0.78 -10.14 6.19
CA VAL A 71 -0.82 -11.21 7.20
C VAL A 71 -1.89 -11.00 8.27
N GLY A 72 -2.63 -9.89 8.26
CA GLY A 72 -3.70 -9.61 9.23
C GLY A 72 -3.24 -9.00 10.55
N ALA A 73 -1.99 -8.52 10.59
CA ALA A 73 -1.35 -7.96 11.79
C ALA A 73 -0.96 -6.50 11.56
N ARG A 74 -1.34 -5.62 12.48
CA ARG A 74 -1.14 -4.17 12.39
C ARG A 74 0.30 -3.77 12.15
N PHE A 75 1.27 -4.48 12.73
CA PHE A 75 2.69 -4.12 12.60
C PHE A 75 3.33 -4.64 11.31
N TYR A 76 2.57 -5.32 10.45
CA TYR A 76 3.02 -5.69 9.11
C TYR A 76 2.83 -4.50 8.16
N THR A 77 3.88 -4.15 7.43
CA THR A 77 4.03 -2.84 6.80
C THR A 77 3.24 -2.68 5.50
N TYR A 78 2.78 -3.77 4.86
CA TYR A 78 2.02 -3.69 3.61
C TYR A 78 0.68 -2.97 3.76
N THR A 79 -0.01 -3.16 4.88
CA THR A 79 -1.23 -2.40 5.21
C THR A 79 -0.96 -0.89 5.26
N TRP A 80 0.20 -0.47 5.77
CA TRP A 80 0.54 0.95 5.86
C TRP A 80 1.11 1.51 4.55
N ALA A 81 1.81 0.70 3.77
CA ALA A 81 2.15 1.03 2.39
C ALA A 81 0.87 1.26 1.56
N MET A 82 -0.16 0.43 1.75
CA MET A 82 -1.49 0.64 1.14
C MET A 82 -2.08 1.98 1.59
N TYR A 83 -2.16 2.23 2.90
CA TYR A 83 -2.70 3.47 3.45
C TYR A 83 -1.97 4.71 2.90
N ASP A 84 -0.64 4.75 2.97
CA ASP A 84 0.16 5.90 2.51
C ASP A 84 -0.01 6.12 0.99
N THR A 85 -0.14 5.03 0.21
CA THR A 85 -0.39 5.12 -1.24
C THR A 85 -1.82 5.53 -1.57
N MET A 86 -2.82 5.15 -0.76
CA MET A 86 -4.20 5.64 -0.90
C MET A 86 -4.26 7.17 -0.68
N VAL A 87 -3.55 7.68 0.33
CA VAL A 87 -3.41 9.13 0.56
C VAL A 87 -2.74 9.81 -0.64
N ALA A 88 -1.64 9.23 -1.15
CA ALA A 88 -0.95 9.77 -2.32
C ALA A 88 -1.83 9.77 -3.57
N ALA A 89 -2.61 8.72 -3.82
CA ALA A 89 -3.54 8.63 -4.94
C ALA A 89 -4.65 9.69 -4.84
N ALA A 90 -5.19 9.93 -3.64
CA ALA A 90 -6.17 10.99 -3.41
C ALA A 90 -5.60 12.38 -3.74
N ILE A 91 -4.36 12.69 -3.32
CA ILE A 91 -3.67 13.96 -3.63
C ILE A 91 -3.36 14.07 -5.13
N ALA A 92 -2.98 12.96 -5.77
CA ALA A 92 -2.67 12.91 -7.19
C ALA A 92 -3.91 12.92 -8.10
N ASN A 93 -5.13 12.85 -7.52
CA ASN A 93 -6.39 12.68 -8.24
C ASN A 93 -6.41 11.41 -9.12
N ALA A 94 -5.80 10.33 -8.60
CA ALA A 94 -5.80 9.00 -9.19
C ALA A 94 -6.80 8.09 -8.47
N SER A 95 -7.41 7.17 -9.21
CA SER A 95 -8.26 6.12 -8.63
C SER A 95 -7.40 5.11 -7.87
N PHE A 96 -7.96 4.48 -6.83
CA PHE A 96 -7.27 3.42 -6.08
C PHE A 96 -8.14 2.16 -6.05
N VAL A 97 -7.56 1.03 -6.46
CA VAL A 97 -8.24 -0.26 -6.51
C VAL A 97 -7.48 -1.27 -5.67
N VAL A 98 -8.19 -1.96 -4.78
CA VAL A 98 -7.65 -3.10 -4.01
C VAL A 98 -8.14 -4.39 -4.66
N VAL A 99 -7.20 -5.24 -5.08
CA VAL A 99 -7.50 -6.64 -5.42
C VAL A 99 -7.49 -7.42 -4.13
N ASP A 100 -8.67 -7.60 -3.55
CA ASP A 100 -8.78 -8.08 -2.18
C ASP A 100 -8.23 -9.49 -2.00
N ARG A 101 -7.65 -9.75 -0.82
CA ARG A 101 -7.02 -11.02 -0.46
C ARG A 101 -7.44 -11.46 0.94
N PRO A 102 -7.52 -12.78 1.21
CA PRO A 102 -7.92 -13.28 2.52
C PRO A 102 -6.98 -12.81 3.64
N ASN A 103 -7.54 -12.51 4.82
CA ASN A 103 -6.76 -12.34 6.04
C ASN A 103 -6.39 -13.73 6.62
N PRO A 104 -5.10 -14.10 6.71
CA PRO A 104 -4.71 -15.46 7.09
C PRO A 104 -4.85 -15.77 8.58
N ILE A 105 -5.09 -14.77 9.44
CA ILE A 105 -5.27 -14.98 10.90
C ILE A 105 -6.72 -15.39 11.24
N THR A 106 -7.69 -15.16 10.36
CA THR A 106 -9.07 -15.71 10.30
C THR A 106 -10.02 -14.76 9.57
N GLY A 107 -9.77 -13.44 9.67
CA GLY A 107 -10.68 -12.40 9.15
C GLY A 107 -12.02 -12.33 9.87
N LEU A 108 -12.11 -12.80 11.12
CA LEU A 108 -13.39 -12.89 11.84
C LEU A 108 -13.48 -11.98 13.07
N ASN A 109 -12.37 -11.81 13.79
CA ASN A 109 -12.36 -11.11 15.07
C ASN A 109 -11.13 -10.22 15.18
N ALA A 110 -11.31 -9.06 15.81
CA ALA A 110 -10.22 -8.20 16.22
C ALA A 110 -9.66 -8.66 17.58
N PHE A 111 -8.33 -8.71 17.71
CA PHE A 111 -7.65 -9.07 18.95
C PHE A 111 -6.52 -8.10 19.30
N GLY A 112 -6.31 -7.92 20.61
CA GLY A 112 -5.26 -7.07 21.16
C GLY A 112 -5.62 -5.58 21.21
N PRO A 113 -4.76 -4.75 21.80
CA PRO A 113 -5.02 -3.33 21.99
C PRO A 113 -5.09 -2.58 20.65
N VAL A 114 -6.06 -1.68 20.55
CA VAL A 114 -6.12 -0.64 19.52
C VAL A 114 -4.93 0.29 19.68
N LEU A 115 -4.36 0.76 18.55
CA LEU A 115 -3.23 1.69 18.59
C LEU A 115 -3.67 3.01 19.23
N ASN A 116 -2.94 3.45 20.26
CA ASN A 116 -3.00 4.84 20.68
C ASN A 116 -2.18 5.66 19.68
N GLU A 117 -2.81 6.63 19.02
CA GLU A 117 -2.20 7.44 17.97
C GLU A 117 -0.99 8.26 18.46
N SER A 118 -0.82 8.47 19.77
CA SER A 118 0.42 9.05 20.32
C SER A 118 1.67 8.20 20.05
N TYR A 119 1.49 6.92 19.68
CA TYR A 119 2.55 5.99 19.29
C TYR A 119 2.52 5.63 17.79
N ALA A 120 1.83 6.44 16.97
CA ALA A 120 1.76 6.19 15.54
C ALA A 120 3.15 6.23 14.88
N SER A 121 3.40 5.28 13.98
CA SER A 121 4.65 5.10 13.25
C SER A 121 4.40 4.35 11.94
N TYR A 122 5.45 4.01 11.19
CA TYR A 122 5.30 3.24 9.94
C TYR A 122 4.73 1.82 10.14
N VAL A 123 4.86 1.25 11.34
CA VAL A 123 4.26 -0.04 11.70
C VAL A 123 2.88 0.13 12.39
N GLY A 124 2.26 1.30 12.26
CA GLY A 124 0.98 1.63 12.88
C GLY A 124 0.58 3.07 12.63
N ARG A 125 -0.20 3.39 11.58
CA ARG A 125 -0.62 4.79 11.31
C ARG A 125 -1.92 5.20 12.00
N ARG A 126 -2.88 4.27 12.10
CA ARG A 126 -4.27 4.55 12.49
C ARG A 126 -4.77 3.59 13.58
N PRO A 127 -5.80 3.97 14.35
CA PRO A 127 -6.27 3.23 15.53
C PRO A 127 -7.02 1.95 15.14
N ILE A 128 -6.28 0.93 14.68
CA ILE A 128 -6.77 -0.43 14.46
C ILE A 128 -6.18 -1.40 15.51
N ALA A 129 -6.86 -2.51 15.76
CA ALA A 129 -6.40 -3.56 16.69
C ALA A 129 -5.12 -4.25 16.19
N GLN A 130 -4.38 -4.93 17.08
CA GLN A 130 -3.14 -5.62 16.70
C GLN A 130 -3.38 -6.71 15.65
N ALA A 131 -4.36 -7.59 15.86
CA ALA A 131 -4.95 -8.39 14.80
C ALA A 131 -6.28 -7.75 14.44
N HIS A 132 -6.39 -7.14 13.27
CA HIS A 132 -7.53 -6.29 12.93
C HIS A 132 -8.75 -7.08 12.43
N GLY A 133 -8.56 -8.33 11.98
CA GLY A 133 -9.66 -9.21 11.60
C GLY A 133 -10.36 -8.81 10.29
N MET A 134 -9.71 -8.03 9.44
CA MET A 134 -10.27 -7.50 8.19
C MET A 134 -9.38 -7.87 7.00
N THR A 135 -9.94 -8.01 5.81
CA THR A 135 -9.17 -8.05 4.56
C THR A 135 -8.57 -6.68 4.24
N THR A 136 -7.69 -6.60 3.24
CA THR A 136 -7.12 -5.31 2.82
C THR A 136 -8.17 -4.43 2.15
N GLY A 137 -9.14 -5.01 1.42
CA GLY A 137 -10.27 -4.29 0.85
C GLY A 137 -11.21 -3.71 1.90
N GLU A 138 -11.50 -4.47 2.96
CA GLU A 138 -12.27 -3.99 4.10
C GLU A 138 -11.53 -2.87 4.85
N LEU A 139 -10.22 -3.02 5.09
CA LEU A 139 -9.39 -1.97 5.68
C LEU A 139 -9.38 -0.70 4.84
N ALA A 140 -9.20 -0.81 3.52
CA ALA A 140 -9.23 0.34 2.62
C ALA A 140 -10.58 1.07 2.70
N SER A 141 -11.69 0.31 2.73
CA SER A 141 -13.03 0.88 2.91
C SER A 141 -13.19 1.57 4.25
N MET A 142 -12.65 0.99 5.33
CA MET A 142 -12.62 1.61 6.66
C MET A 142 -11.82 2.91 6.67
N PHE A 143 -10.63 2.94 6.04
CA PHE A 143 -9.80 4.14 5.99
C PHE A 143 -10.50 5.32 5.30
N VAL A 144 -11.32 5.03 4.27
CA VAL A 144 -12.17 6.03 3.62
C VAL A 144 -13.37 6.39 4.50
N GLY A 145 -14.06 5.41 5.07
CA GLY A 145 -15.27 5.60 5.88
C GLY A 145 -15.04 6.38 7.18
N GLU A 146 -13.87 6.19 7.81
CA GLU A 146 -13.43 6.93 8.99
C GLU A 146 -12.76 8.27 8.64
N ASN A 147 -12.83 8.71 7.38
CA ASN A 147 -12.29 9.98 6.88
C ASN A 147 -10.76 10.14 7.00
N TRP A 148 -10.03 9.08 7.36
CA TRP A 148 -8.58 9.12 7.58
C TRP A 148 -7.76 9.43 6.33
N ILE A 149 -8.24 9.04 5.15
CA ILE A 149 -7.59 9.37 3.88
C ILE A 149 -7.73 10.87 3.59
N HIS A 150 -8.93 11.42 3.73
CA HIS A 150 -9.19 12.84 3.47
C HIS A 150 -8.43 13.73 4.47
N GLU A 151 -8.39 13.35 5.75
CA GLU A 151 -7.62 14.07 6.78
C GLU A 151 -6.12 14.06 6.53
N ALA A 152 -5.57 12.98 5.96
CA ALA A 152 -4.15 12.90 5.65
C ALA A 152 -3.78 13.57 4.31
N ALA A 153 -4.76 13.81 3.44
CA ALA A 153 -4.57 14.43 2.14
C ALA A 153 -4.67 15.97 2.16
N ASN A 154 -5.19 16.56 3.23
CA ASN A 154 -5.37 18.00 3.42
C ASN A 154 -4.48 18.54 4.54
#